data_AF-A0A1I7K8L3-F1
#
_entry.id   AF-A0A1I7K8L3-F1
#
_cell.length_a   1.000
_cell.length_b   1.000
_cell.length_c   1.000
_cell.angle_alpha   90.00
_cell.angle_beta   90.00
_cell.angle_gamma   90.00
#
_symmetry.space_group_name_H-M   'P 1'
#
loop_
_entity.id
_entity.type
_entity.pdbx_description
1 polymer ?
#
loop_
_entity_poly.entity_id
_entity_poly.type
_entity_poly.pdbx_seq_one_letter_code
_entity_poly.pdbx_strand_id
1 'polypeptide(L)' 'MDWIKCSDRLPDIYADILFVRNGCNDVHTGYLSDILDVFYSYSDDGLFDIECITHWMELPEPPTGE' A
#
# COMPACT_ATOMS: atom_id res chain seq x y z
N MET A 1 -9.03 3.04 -12.91
CA MET A 1 -7.94 2.11 -12.53
C MET A 1 -6.96 3.00 -11.81
N ASP A 2 -7.12 3.09 -10.50
CA ASP A 2 -6.70 4.25 -9.70
C ASP A 2 -5.37 3.99 -8.96
N TRP A 3 -4.55 3.11 -9.53
CA TRP A 3 -3.22 2.80 -9.02
C TRP A 3 -2.25 3.95 -9.30
N ILE A 4 -1.57 4.38 -8.25
CA ILE A 4 -0.62 5.49 -8.24
C ILE A 4 0.78 4.91 -8.07
N LYS A 5 1.72 5.30 -8.91
CA LYS A 5 3.13 4.93 -8.74
C LYS A 5 3.70 5.59 -7.51
N CYS A 6 4.44 4.84 -6.69
CA CYS A 6 5.14 5.39 -5.53
C CYS A 6 6.15 6.49 -5.93
N SER A 7 6.71 6.42 -7.14
CA SER A 7 7.59 7.46 -7.70
C SER A 7 6.88 8.77 -8.03
N ASP A 8 5.57 8.73 -8.29
CA ASP A 8 4.79 9.91 -8.66
C ASP A 8 4.24 10.59 -7.40
N ARG A 9 3.73 9.78 -6.46
CA ARG A 9 3.19 10.24 -5.17
C ARG A 9 3.15 9.09 -4.16
N LEU A 10 3.56 9.37 -2.92
CA LEU A 10 3.36 8.46 -1.79
C LEU A 10 1.95 8.60 -1.19
N PRO A 11 1.40 7.53 -0.59
CA PRO A 11 0.14 7.60 0.16
C PRO A 11 0.29 8.50 1.39
N ASP A 12 -0.85 8.89 1.95
CA ASP A 12 -0.87 9.55 3.26
C ASP A 12 -0.39 8.59 4.35
N ILE A 13 0.37 9.12 5.31
CA ILE A 13 0.90 8.33 6.42
C ILE A 13 -0.26 7.73 7.22
N TYR A 14 -0.15 6.44 7.56
CA TYR A 14 -1.17 5.66 8.28
C TYR A 14 -2.54 5.52 7.58
N ALA A 15 -2.66 5.91 6.31
CA ALA A 15 -3.85 5.61 5.53
C ALA A 15 -3.87 4.14 5.09
N ASP A 16 -5.03 3.49 5.23
CA ASP A 16 -5.23 2.12 4.76
C ASP A 16 -5.27 2.09 3.23
N ILE A 17 -4.38 1.28 2.66
CA ILE A 17 -4.16 1.20 1.22
C ILE A 17 -3.96 -0.25 0.77
N LEU A 18 -4.15 -0.45 -0.53
CA LEU A 18 -3.63 -1.60 -1.26
C LEU A 18 -2.30 -1.22 -1.89
N PHE A 19 -1.31 -2.12 -1.88
CA PHE A 19 -0.02 -1.87 -2.52
C PHE A 19 0.59 -3.14 -3.13
N VAL A 20 1.45 -2.95 -4.12
CA VAL A 20 2.13 -4.03 -4.86
C VAL A 20 3.64 -3.89 -4.80
N ARG A 21 4.31 -4.98 -4.42
CA ARG A 21 5.76 -5.06 -4.33
C ARG A 21 6.38 -5.49 -5.65
N ASN A 22 7.52 -4.89 -6.01
CA ASN A 22 8.31 -5.30 -7.17
C ASN A 22 8.75 -6.76 -7.05
N GLY A 23 8.51 -7.55 -8.10
CA GLY A 23 8.84 -8.98 -8.12
C GLY A 23 7.85 -9.90 -7.40
N CYS A 24 6.75 -9.37 -6.86
CA CYS A 24 5.64 -10.15 -6.31
C CYS A 24 4.39 -9.99 -7.19
N ASN A 25 3.59 -11.05 -7.31
CA ASN A 25 2.32 -11.02 -8.04
C ASN A 25 1.11 -10.81 -7.11
N ASP A 26 1.37 -10.59 -5.83
CA ASP A 26 0.33 -10.45 -4.80
C ASP A 26 0.05 -8.98 -4.50
N VAL A 27 -1.18 -8.70 -4.08
CA VAL A 27 -1.61 -7.40 -3.57
C VAL A 27 -1.62 -7.48 -2.04
N HIS A 28 -0.96 -6.52 -1.40
CA HIS A 28 -0.93 -6.40 0.04
C HIS A 28 -1.88 -5.29 0.51
N THR A 29 -2.41 -5.42 1.72
CA THR A 29 -3.15 -4.37 2.43
C THR A 29 -2.29 -3.84 3.58
N GLY A 30 -2.26 -2.53 3.80
CA GLY A 30 -1.47 -1.95 4.88
C GLY A 30 -1.36 -0.44 4.81
N TYR A 31 -0.27 0.13 5.31
CA TYR A 31 -0.05 1.58 5.36
C TYR A 31 1.43 1.97 5.22
N LEU A 32 1.68 3.22 4.84
CA LEU A 32 3.01 3.84 4.91
C LEU A 32 3.24 4.40 6.33
N SER A 33 4.35 3.99 6.95
CA SER A 33 4.77 4.44 8.29
C SER A 33 5.91 5.47 8.17
N ASP A 34 5.74 6.64 8.78
CA ASP A 34 6.78 7.68 8.84
C ASP A 34 7.85 7.40 9.92
N ILE A 35 7.52 6.61 10.94
CA ILE A 35 8.46 6.25 12.01
C ILE A 35 9.65 5.45 11.47
N LEU A 36 9.38 4.55 10.52
CA LEU A 36 10.37 3.63 9.96
C LEU A 36 10.65 3.88 8.48
N ASP A 37 9.88 4.77 7.83
CA ASP A 37 9.97 5.06 6.38
C ASP A 37 9.77 3.79 5.51
N VAL A 38 8.76 3.00 5.87
CA VAL A 38 8.44 1.68 5.24
C VAL A 38 6.94 1.49 5.08
N PHE A 39 6.56 0.60 4.16
CA PHE A 39 5.21 0.04 4.08
C PHE A 39 5.07 -1.14 5.03
N TYR A 40 4.08 -1.08 5.92
CA TYR A 40 3.70 -2.22 6.74
C TYR A 40 2.57 -3.02 6.07
N SER A 41 2.68 -4.35 6.04
CA SER A 41 1.68 -5.27 5.49
C SER A 41 0.89 -5.94 6.61
N TYR A 42 -0.44 -5.79 6.58
CA TYR A 42 -1.33 -6.48 7.52
C TYR A 42 -1.32 -8.00 7.32
N SER A 43 -1.19 -8.46 6.07
CA SER A 43 -1.27 -9.88 5.73
C SER A 43 -0.04 -10.66 6.19
N ASP A 44 1.13 -10.04 6.09
CA ASP A 44 2.41 -10.69 6.34
C ASP A 44 3.04 -10.31 7.69
N ASP A 45 2.43 -9.35 8.42
CA ASP A 45 3.05 -8.68 9.57
C ASP A 45 4.47 -8.21 9.24
N GLY A 46 4.62 -7.68 8.02
CA GLY A 46 5.90 -7.45 7.36
C GLY A 46 6.17 -5.98 7.12
N LEU A 47 7.45 -5.59 7.12
CA LEU A 47 7.92 -4.25 6.76
C LEU A 47 8.63 -4.31 5.40
N PHE A 48 8.25 -3.41 4.50
CA PHE A 48 8.82 -3.31 3.16
C PHE A 48 9.37 -1.91 2.91
N ASP A 49 10.62 -1.84 2.47
CA ASP A 49 11.24 -0.57 2.05
C ASP A 49 10.41 0.09 0.95
N ILE A 50 10.33 1.42 0.95
CA ILE A 50 9.56 2.20 -0.04
C ILE A 50 10.01 1.87 -1.46
N GLU A 51 11.31 1.66 -1.69
CA GLU A 51 11.88 1.30 -2.99
C GLU A 51 11.40 -0.06 -3.53
N CYS A 52 10.90 -0.93 -2.65
CA CYS A 52 10.34 -2.22 -3.04
C CYS A 52 8.89 -2.12 -3.52
N ILE A 53 8.19 -1.02 -3.26
CA ILE A 53 6.77 -0.86 -3.61
C ILE A 53 6.64 -0.08 -4.93
N THR A 54 5.89 -0.62 -5.87
CA THR A 54 5.77 -0.03 -7.21
C THR A 54 4.55 0.88 -7.33
N HIS A 55 3.40 0.43 -6.84
CA HIS A 55 2.13 1.14 -6.93
C HIS A 55 1.30 0.90 -5.68
N TRP A 56 0.42 1.86 -5.40
CA TRP A 56 -0.59 1.77 -4.35
C TRP A 56 -1.93 2.33 -4.83
N MET A 57 -3.00 2.02 -4.11
CA MET A 57 -4.30 2.67 -4.26
C MET A 57 -4.99 2.75 -2.89
N GLU A 58 -5.87 3.73 -2.72
CA GLU A 58 -6.74 3.80 -1.54
C GLU A 58 -7.60 2.53 -1.46
N LEU A 59 -7.89 2.10 -0.23
CA LEU A 59 -8.82 0.99 -0.03
C LEU A 59 -10.18 1.37 -0.61
N PRO A 60 -10.77 0.55 -1.51
CA PRO A 60 -12.09 0.85 -2.04
C PRO A 60 -13.12 0.83 -0.92
N GLU A 61 -14.12 1.71 -1.01
CA GLU A 61 -15.23 1.70 -0.06
C GLU A 61 -15.92 0.34 -0.06
N PRO A 62 -16.30 -0.18 1.12
CA PRO A 62 -17.06 -1.42 1.18
C PRO A 62 -18.36 -1.26 0.39
N PRO A 63 -18.85 -2.34 -0.26
CA PRO A 63 -20.13 -2.27 -0.93
C PRO A 63 -21.21 -1.89 0.09
N THR A 64 -21.96 -0.84 -0.21
CA THR A 64 -23.17 -0.52 0.54
C THR A 64 -24.18 -1.63 0.27
N GLY A 65 -24.52 -2.42 1.30
CA GLY A 65 -25.50 -3.49 1.14
C GLY A 65 -26.86 -2.96 0.71
N GLU A 66 -27.45 -3.58 -0.33
CA GLU A 66 -28.90 -3.54 -0.58
C GLU A 66 -29.61 -4.59 0.27
#